data_AF-A0A1S4EN54-F1
#
_entry.id   AF-A0A1S4EN54-F1
#
_cell.length_a   1.000
_cell.length_b   1.000
_cell.length_c   1.000
_cell.angle_alpha   90.00
_cell.angle_beta   90.00
_cell.angle_gamma   90.00
#
_symmetry.space_group_name_H-M   'P 1'
#
loop_
_entity.id
_entity.type
_entity.pdbx_description
1 polymer ?
#
loop_
_entity_poly.entity_id
_entity_poly.type
_entity_poly.pdbx_seq_one_letter_code
_entity_poly.pdbx_strand_id
1 'polypeptide(L)'
;MRYFILTFTLLVAIQPHESSATSKLDEIFSLIKDRLNLASDVAAAKLKTCKVIEDLPREADILANVTSQGTTYGLTKEAVQTFYKAQMEANKVIQYNAVVQNAVTFNRNPTPDLAEIRTKITALDNKILPLVKPAVSELGDLYKTREGCLEAISKQVDPAQSDYFKTAFLRATTLFIETCLSPPICSTNPNLGLH
;
A
#
# COMPACT_ATOMS: atom_id res chain seq x y z
N MET A 1 -9.19 -66.43 34.80
CA MET A 1 -8.56 -65.11 34.71
C MET A 1 -9.11 -64.40 33.47
N ARG A 2 -9.91 -63.35 33.63
CA ARG A 2 -10.44 -62.55 32.51
C ARG A 2 -9.83 -61.15 32.62
N TYR A 3 -8.95 -60.83 31.68
CA TYR A 3 -8.28 -59.53 31.59
C TYR A 3 -9.26 -58.47 31.08
N PHE A 4 -9.38 -57.37 31.81
CA PHE A 4 -10.16 -56.18 31.42
C PHE A 4 -9.21 -55.23 30.67
N ILE A 5 -9.45 -55.00 29.38
CA ILE A 5 -8.66 -54.05 28.57
C ILE A 5 -9.34 -52.68 28.71
N LEU A 6 -8.68 -51.76 29.40
CA LEU A 6 -9.03 -50.34 29.47
C LEU A 6 -8.51 -49.63 28.21
N THR A 7 -9.42 -49.24 27.32
CA THR A 7 -9.11 -48.42 26.16
C THR A 7 -9.15 -46.93 26.55
N PHE A 8 -7.98 -46.29 26.54
CA PHE A 8 -7.82 -44.85 26.75
C PHE A 8 -8.07 -44.12 25.42
N THR A 9 -9.19 -43.43 25.30
CA THR A 9 -9.54 -42.61 24.13
C THR A 9 -8.86 -41.24 24.26
N LEU A 10 -7.86 -41.00 23.41
CA LEU A 10 -7.16 -39.71 23.32
C LEU A 10 -8.06 -38.71 22.59
N LEU A 11 -8.65 -37.77 23.32
CA LEU A 11 -9.46 -36.69 22.77
C LEU A 11 -8.52 -35.60 22.22
N VAL A 12 -8.26 -35.60 20.92
CA VAL A 12 -7.56 -34.49 20.25
C VAL A 12 -8.53 -33.32 20.16
N ALA A 13 -8.29 -32.27 20.94
CA ALA A 13 -9.01 -31.01 20.82
C ALA A 13 -8.62 -30.34 19.50
N ILE A 14 -9.51 -30.41 18.51
CA ILE A 14 -9.42 -29.62 17.29
C ILE A 14 -9.73 -28.18 17.71
N GLN A 15 -8.70 -27.37 17.92
CA GLN A 15 -8.89 -25.93 18.13
C GLN A 15 -9.35 -25.31 16.80
N PRO A 16 -10.43 -24.51 16.79
CA PRO A 16 -10.80 -23.75 15.61
C PRO A 16 -9.67 -22.76 15.30
N HIS A 17 -9.12 -22.84 14.08
CA HIS A 17 -8.27 -21.80 13.54
C HIS A 17 -9.18 -20.60 13.29
N GLU A 18 -9.12 -19.57 14.13
CA GLU A 18 -9.79 -18.31 13.83
C GLU A 18 -9.20 -17.77 12.53
N SER A 19 -9.94 -17.91 11.44
CA SER A 19 -9.69 -17.16 10.21
C SER A 19 -9.99 -15.70 10.54
N SER A 20 -8.99 -15.00 11.07
CA SER A 20 -9.03 -13.56 11.25
C SER A 20 -9.32 -12.95 9.89
N ALA A 21 -10.47 -12.29 9.75
CA ALA A 21 -10.77 -11.53 8.54
C ALA A 21 -9.63 -10.54 8.29
N THR A 22 -9.11 -10.48 7.06
CA THR A 22 -8.05 -9.53 6.69
C THR A 22 -8.48 -8.11 7.05
N SER A 23 -7.65 -7.42 7.83
CA SER A 23 -7.90 -6.04 8.25
C SER A 23 -7.99 -5.11 7.03
N LYS A 24 -8.70 -3.98 7.14
CA LYS A 24 -8.74 -3.00 6.03
C LYS A 24 -7.38 -2.39 5.79
N LEU A 25 -6.59 -2.27 6.86
CA LEU A 25 -5.20 -1.86 6.81
C LEU A 25 -4.33 -2.83 5.97
N ASP A 26 -4.42 -4.14 6.20
CA ASP A 26 -3.69 -5.13 5.41
C ASP A 26 -4.15 -5.14 3.95
N GLU A 27 -5.46 -5.05 3.73
CA GLU A 27 -6.08 -5.03 2.40
C GLU A 27 -5.55 -3.85 1.56
N ILE A 28 -5.58 -2.62 2.11
CA ILE A 28 -5.10 -1.44 1.37
C ILE A 28 -3.59 -1.48 1.12
N PHE A 29 -2.80 -1.95 2.09
CA PHE A 29 -1.35 -2.05 1.90
C PHE A 29 -0.97 -3.09 0.86
N SER A 30 -1.71 -4.22 0.79
CA SER A 30 -1.56 -5.17 -0.31
C SER A 30 -1.84 -4.51 -1.67
N LEU A 31 -2.95 -3.79 -1.80
CA LEU A 31 -3.32 -3.14 -3.05
C LEU A 31 -2.34 -2.03 -3.48
N ILE A 32 -1.77 -1.30 -2.52
CA ILE A 32 -0.71 -0.31 -2.79
C ILE A 32 0.54 -1.02 -3.35
N LYS A 33 0.94 -2.16 -2.77
CA LYS A 33 2.06 -2.96 -3.29
C LYS A 33 1.78 -3.46 -4.70
N ASP A 34 0.58 -3.97 -4.96
CA ASP A 34 0.16 -4.40 -6.31
C ASP A 34 0.23 -3.26 -7.32
N ARG A 35 -0.20 -2.05 -6.93
CA ARG A 35 -0.12 -0.86 -7.77
C ARG A 35 1.33 -0.44 -8.06
N LEU A 36 2.22 -0.55 -7.06
CA LEU A 36 3.64 -0.27 -7.21
C LEU A 36 4.35 -1.31 -8.10
N ASN A 37 3.95 -2.57 -8.05
CA ASN A 37 4.50 -3.64 -8.90
C ASN A 37 4.29 -3.38 -10.40
N LEU A 38 3.24 -2.63 -10.77
CA LEU A 38 3.00 -2.23 -12.17
C LEU A 38 3.98 -1.15 -12.67
N ALA A 39 4.74 -0.49 -11.79
CA ALA A 39 5.60 0.63 -12.17
C ALA A 39 6.72 0.24 -13.16
N SER A 40 7.29 -0.97 -13.02
CA SER A 40 8.31 -1.47 -13.94
C SER A 40 7.74 -1.69 -15.35
N ASP A 41 6.51 -2.18 -15.46
CA ASP A 41 5.80 -2.32 -16.75
C ASP A 41 5.44 -0.94 -17.35
N VAL A 42 5.11 0.05 -16.52
CA VAL A 42 4.91 1.43 -17.00
C VAL A 42 6.21 1.99 -17.58
N ALA A 43 7.33 1.82 -16.88
CA ALA A 43 8.65 2.25 -17.34
C ALA A 43 9.03 1.59 -18.66
N ALA A 44 8.81 0.27 -18.75
CA ALA A 44 8.98 -0.53 -19.95
C ALA A 44 8.25 0.05 -21.17
N ALA A 45 6.95 0.30 -21.02
CA ALA A 45 6.09 0.76 -22.10
C ALA A 45 6.45 2.20 -22.51
N LYS A 46 6.79 3.05 -21.54
CA LYS A 46 7.25 4.42 -21.79
C LYS A 46 8.58 4.45 -22.53
N LEU A 47 9.54 3.61 -22.15
CA LEU A 47 10.84 3.50 -22.82
C LEU A 47 10.67 3.11 -24.29
N LYS A 48 9.83 2.11 -24.59
CA LYS A 48 9.53 1.66 -25.96
C LYS A 48 8.85 2.74 -26.82
N THR A 49 8.07 3.62 -26.19
CA THR A 49 7.26 4.65 -26.89
C THR A 49 7.85 6.06 -26.77
N CYS A 50 9.08 6.18 -26.27
CA CYS A 50 9.77 7.47 -26.04
C CYS A 50 8.95 8.47 -25.21
N LYS A 51 8.21 7.98 -24.22
CA LYS A 51 7.43 8.82 -23.30
C LYS A 51 8.23 9.13 -22.04
N VAL A 52 8.08 10.36 -21.55
CA VAL A 52 8.66 10.81 -20.28
C VAL A 52 8.01 10.10 -19.08
N ILE A 53 8.79 9.90 -18.00
CA ILE A 53 8.28 9.34 -16.75
C ILE A 53 7.29 10.29 -16.09
N GLU A 54 7.65 11.56 -15.95
CA GLU A 54 6.77 12.60 -15.42
C GLU A 54 5.95 13.22 -16.55
N ASP A 55 4.63 13.07 -16.46
CA ASP A 55 3.67 13.55 -17.44
C ASP A 55 2.66 14.42 -16.70
N LEU A 56 3.03 15.68 -16.44
CA LEU A 56 2.26 16.60 -15.61
C LEU A 56 0.80 16.78 -16.06
N PRO A 57 0.50 16.93 -17.37
CA PRO A 57 -0.89 16.97 -17.83
C PRO A 57 -1.67 15.69 -17.48
N ARG A 58 -1.07 14.52 -17.71
CA ARG A 58 -1.72 13.24 -17.36
C ARG A 58 -1.89 13.07 -15.84
N GLU A 59 -0.90 13.48 -15.05
CA GLU A 59 -0.96 13.43 -13.59
C GLU A 59 -2.08 14.33 -13.07
N ALA A 60 -2.29 15.51 -13.66
CA ALA A 60 -3.41 16.39 -13.35
C ALA A 60 -4.77 15.74 -13.66
N ASP A 61 -4.92 15.07 -14.81
CA ASP A 61 -6.15 14.35 -15.17
C ASP A 61 -6.45 13.22 -14.18
N ILE A 62 -5.43 12.43 -13.82
CA ILE A 62 -5.57 11.35 -12.84
C ILE A 62 -6.00 11.96 -11.50
N LEU A 63 -5.35 13.03 -11.05
CA LEU A 63 -5.64 13.69 -9.79
C LEU A 63 -7.08 14.24 -9.75
N ALA A 64 -7.54 14.85 -10.84
CA ALA A 64 -8.91 15.35 -10.95
C ALA A 64 -9.93 14.20 -10.84
N ASN A 65 -9.70 13.11 -11.57
CA ASN A 65 -10.58 11.94 -11.56
C ASN A 65 -10.65 11.28 -10.18
N VAL A 66 -9.52 10.97 -9.55
CA VAL A 66 -9.50 10.34 -8.22
C VAL A 66 -10.07 11.27 -7.15
N THR A 67 -9.85 12.59 -7.26
CA THR A 67 -10.47 13.58 -6.35
C THR A 67 -11.99 13.54 -6.46
N SER A 68 -12.53 13.53 -7.68
CA SER A 68 -13.97 13.43 -7.91
C SER A 68 -14.55 12.16 -7.29
N GLN A 69 -13.94 11.00 -7.55
CA GLN A 69 -14.40 9.72 -7.00
C GLN A 69 -14.22 9.63 -5.48
N GLY A 70 -13.11 10.14 -4.94
CA GLY A 70 -12.80 10.00 -3.52
C GLY A 70 -13.80 10.72 -2.64
N THR A 71 -14.34 11.86 -3.11
CA THR A 71 -15.39 12.58 -2.39
C THR A 71 -16.69 11.78 -2.26
N THR A 72 -17.00 10.85 -3.18
CA THR A 72 -18.18 9.98 -3.06
C THR A 72 -18.01 8.92 -1.96
N TYR A 73 -16.77 8.65 -1.54
CA TYR A 73 -16.44 7.79 -0.40
C TYR A 73 -16.25 8.57 0.92
N GLY A 74 -16.60 9.87 0.92
CA GLY A 74 -16.54 10.71 2.12
C GLY A 74 -15.14 11.08 2.57
N LEU A 75 -14.17 11.08 1.65
CA LEU A 75 -12.83 11.67 1.82
C LEU A 75 -12.88 13.17 1.49
N THR A 76 -12.05 13.98 2.16
CA THR A 76 -11.85 15.38 1.76
C THR A 76 -11.01 15.44 0.48
N LYS A 77 -11.14 16.52 -0.29
CA LYS A 77 -10.34 16.72 -1.52
C LYS A 77 -8.85 16.69 -1.19
N GLU A 78 -8.47 17.31 -0.09
CA GLU A 78 -7.10 17.43 0.40
C GLU A 78 -6.51 16.06 0.76
N ALA A 79 -7.29 15.18 1.42
CA ALA A 79 -6.86 13.83 1.76
C ALA A 79 -6.64 12.98 0.51
N VAL A 80 -7.57 13.02 -0.45
CA VAL A 80 -7.46 12.28 -1.72
C VAL A 80 -6.24 12.77 -2.50
N GLN A 81 -6.06 14.09 -2.61
CA GLN A 81 -4.93 14.66 -3.34
C GLN A 81 -3.60 14.34 -2.69
N THR A 82 -3.50 14.44 -1.36
CA THR A 82 -2.29 14.05 -0.60
C THR A 82 -1.95 12.60 -0.86
N PHE A 83 -2.92 11.69 -0.74
CA PHE A 83 -2.72 10.27 -0.97
C PHE A 83 -2.30 9.97 -2.41
N TYR A 84 -3.01 10.48 -3.43
CA TYR A 84 -2.71 10.15 -4.82
C TYR A 84 -1.45 10.81 -5.37
N LYS A 85 -1.11 12.02 -4.92
CA LYS A 85 0.21 12.61 -5.22
C LYS A 85 1.32 11.72 -4.66
N ALA A 86 1.17 11.22 -3.43
CA ALA A 86 2.12 10.29 -2.83
C ALA A 86 2.25 8.98 -3.62
N GLN A 87 1.12 8.43 -4.10
CA GLN A 87 1.09 7.25 -4.98
C GLN A 87 1.76 7.49 -6.34
N MET A 88 1.64 8.70 -6.91
CA MET A 88 2.33 9.08 -8.15
C MET A 88 3.84 9.19 -7.95
N GLU A 89 4.28 9.90 -6.90
CA GLU A 89 5.70 10.04 -6.56
C GLU A 89 6.36 8.69 -6.29
N ALA A 90 5.72 7.84 -5.50
CA ALA A 90 6.20 6.48 -5.23
C ALA A 90 6.36 5.65 -6.52
N ASN A 91 5.39 5.75 -7.44
CA ASN A 91 5.45 5.03 -8.70
C ASN A 91 6.61 5.55 -9.59
N LYS A 92 6.87 6.87 -9.56
CA LYS A 92 8.02 7.47 -10.28
C LYS A 92 9.36 6.97 -9.75
N VAL A 93 9.53 6.77 -8.44
CA VAL A 93 10.77 6.18 -7.86
C VAL A 93 11.12 4.84 -8.51
N ILE A 94 10.14 3.93 -8.61
CA ILE A 94 10.36 2.62 -9.24
C ILE A 94 10.59 2.77 -10.74
N GLN A 95 9.83 3.63 -11.43
CA GLN A 95 10.02 3.86 -12.87
C GLN A 95 11.44 4.38 -13.20
N TYR A 96 11.96 5.35 -12.43
CA TYR A 96 13.31 5.87 -12.64
C TYR A 96 14.38 4.80 -12.42
N ASN A 97 14.24 3.98 -11.37
CA ASN A 97 15.14 2.84 -11.16
C ASN A 97 15.06 1.86 -12.33
N ALA A 98 13.85 1.47 -12.76
CA ALA A 98 13.64 0.51 -13.83
C ALA A 98 14.20 0.99 -15.18
N VAL A 99 14.04 2.27 -15.54
CA VAL A 99 14.61 2.80 -16.79
C VAL A 99 16.14 2.76 -16.76
N VAL A 100 16.78 3.12 -15.65
CA VAL A 100 18.25 3.11 -15.54
C VAL A 100 18.80 1.68 -15.53
N GLN A 101 18.23 0.79 -14.71
CA GLN A 101 18.70 -0.59 -14.58
C GLN A 101 18.50 -1.40 -15.86
N ASN A 102 17.42 -1.11 -16.59
CA ASN A 102 17.05 -1.88 -17.77
C ASN A 102 17.36 -1.19 -19.09
N ALA A 103 18.02 -0.03 -19.09
CA ALA A 103 18.40 0.71 -20.30
C ALA A 103 19.16 -0.17 -21.32
N VAL A 104 19.87 -1.19 -20.84
CA VAL A 104 20.66 -2.13 -21.65
C VAL A 104 19.96 -3.47 -21.94
N THR A 105 18.93 -3.83 -21.17
CA THR A 105 18.32 -5.18 -21.17
C THR A 105 16.87 -5.21 -21.65
N PHE A 106 16.19 -4.05 -21.76
CA PHE A 106 14.76 -3.97 -22.08
C PHE A 106 14.37 -4.62 -23.43
N ASN A 107 15.32 -4.72 -24.35
CA ASN A 107 15.07 -5.07 -25.74
C ASN A 107 14.68 -6.55 -26.00
N ARG A 108 14.23 -7.31 -24.99
CA ARG A 108 14.04 -8.76 -25.12
C ARG A 108 12.69 -9.32 -24.63
N ASN A 109 11.92 -8.62 -23.81
CA ASN A 109 10.64 -9.14 -23.31
C ASN A 109 9.43 -8.42 -23.92
N PRO A 110 8.35 -9.15 -24.25
CA PRO A 110 7.07 -8.53 -24.61
C PRO A 110 6.60 -7.61 -23.49
N THR A 111 6.44 -6.33 -23.79
CA THR A 111 5.89 -5.35 -22.85
C THR A 111 4.41 -5.15 -23.14
N PRO A 112 3.52 -5.25 -22.13
CA PRO A 112 2.11 -4.90 -22.29
C PRO A 112 1.93 -3.47 -22.82
N ASP A 113 0.82 -3.22 -23.51
CA ASP A 113 0.51 -1.87 -23.96
C ASP A 113 0.25 -0.94 -22.77
N LEU A 114 0.66 0.33 -22.88
CA LEU A 114 0.50 1.31 -21.81
C LEU A 114 -0.99 1.51 -21.45
N ALA A 115 -1.92 1.39 -22.39
CA ALA A 115 -3.35 1.45 -22.12
C ALA A 115 -3.83 0.25 -21.29
N GLU A 116 -3.33 -0.96 -21.55
CA GLU A 116 -3.65 -2.16 -20.75
C GLU A 116 -3.19 -2.00 -19.30
N ILE A 117 -1.94 -1.54 -19.11
CA ILE A 117 -1.39 -1.29 -17.78
C ILE A 117 -2.22 -0.22 -17.05
N ARG A 118 -2.63 0.84 -17.76
CA ARG A 118 -3.50 1.88 -17.19
C ARG A 118 -4.85 1.34 -16.74
N THR A 119 -5.45 0.40 -17.47
CA THR A 119 -6.68 -0.28 -17.03
C THR A 119 -6.46 -1.06 -15.73
N LYS A 120 -5.33 -1.77 -15.59
CA LYS A 120 -4.97 -2.47 -14.35
C LYS A 120 -4.79 -1.49 -13.18
N ILE A 121 -4.12 -0.36 -13.41
CA ILE A 121 -3.96 0.70 -12.41
C ILE A 121 -5.33 1.25 -11.99
N THR A 122 -6.21 1.58 -12.95
CA THR A 122 -7.56 2.07 -12.64
C THR A 122 -8.39 1.04 -11.86
N ALA A 123 -8.27 -0.25 -12.18
CA ALA A 123 -8.94 -1.31 -11.42
C ALA A 123 -8.44 -1.40 -9.97
N LEU A 124 -7.14 -1.19 -9.74
CA LEU A 124 -6.59 -1.11 -8.38
C LEU A 124 -7.03 0.17 -7.67
N ASP A 125 -7.02 1.32 -8.34
CA ASP A 125 -7.48 2.59 -7.78
C ASP A 125 -8.95 2.51 -7.32
N ASN A 126 -9.82 1.86 -8.09
CA ASN A 126 -11.22 1.62 -7.73
C ASN A 126 -11.39 0.73 -6.49
N LYS A 127 -10.40 -0.11 -6.15
CA LYS A 127 -10.38 -0.91 -4.92
C LYS A 127 -9.77 -0.15 -3.75
N ILE A 128 -8.69 0.61 -3.99
CA ILE A 128 -7.96 1.35 -2.98
C ILE A 128 -8.81 2.49 -2.42
N LEU A 129 -9.43 3.29 -3.29
CA LEU A 129 -10.11 4.52 -2.92
C LEU A 129 -11.21 4.35 -1.84
N PRO A 130 -12.12 3.36 -1.93
CA PRO A 130 -13.10 3.11 -0.86
C PRO A 130 -12.48 2.61 0.45
N LEU A 131 -11.26 2.07 0.43
CA LEU A 131 -10.57 1.55 1.63
C LEU A 131 -9.75 2.60 2.37
N VAL A 132 -9.44 3.75 1.75
CA VAL A 132 -8.58 4.78 2.37
C VAL A 132 -9.15 5.24 3.71
N LYS A 133 -10.42 5.65 3.75
CA LYS A 133 -11.04 6.14 4.99
C LYS A 133 -11.19 5.06 6.07
N PRO A 134 -11.73 3.86 5.77
CA PRO A 134 -11.77 2.75 6.73
C PRO A 134 -10.40 2.40 7.31
N ALA A 135 -9.36 2.29 6.48
CA ALA A 135 -8.02 1.92 6.93
C ALA A 135 -7.37 3.01 7.80
N VAL A 136 -7.60 4.30 7.49
CA VAL A 136 -7.15 5.41 8.35
C VAL A 136 -7.87 5.38 9.70
N SER A 137 -9.19 5.11 9.72
CA SER A 137 -9.95 4.96 10.97
C SER A 137 -9.45 3.79 11.79
N GLU A 138 -9.30 2.61 11.16
CA GLU A 138 -8.80 1.40 11.80
C GLU A 138 -7.42 1.63 12.42
N LEU A 139 -6.52 2.31 11.72
CA LEU A 139 -5.20 2.66 12.23
C LEU A 139 -5.29 3.52 13.51
N GLY A 140 -6.19 4.51 13.55
CA GLY A 140 -6.41 5.36 14.73
C GLY A 140 -7.11 4.65 15.89
N ASP A 141 -8.02 3.72 15.60
CA ASP A 141 -8.77 2.98 16.61
C ASP A 141 -7.92 1.87 17.26
N LEU A 142 -7.14 1.15 16.46
CA LEU A 142 -6.29 0.05 16.92
C LEU A 142 -5.02 0.54 17.62
N TYR A 143 -4.40 1.62 17.13
CA TYR A 143 -3.11 2.07 17.61
C TYR A 143 -3.18 3.45 18.26
N LYS A 144 -3.46 3.44 19.57
CA LYS A 144 -3.60 4.65 20.39
C LYS A 144 -2.27 5.32 20.74
N THR A 145 -1.14 4.73 20.36
CA THR A 145 0.20 5.31 20.52
C THR A 145 0.87 5.46 19.17
N ARG A 146 1.70 6.49 19.04
CA ARG A 146 2.51 6.73 17.84
C ARG A 146 3.39 5.52 17.51
N GLU A 147 4.01 4.91 18.52
CA GLU A 147 4.94 3.79 18.33
C GLU A 147 4.22 2.56 17.78
N GLY A 148 3.05 2.19 18.35
CA GLY A 148 2.26 1.07 17.84
C GLY A 148 1.73 1.32 16.42
N CYS A 149 1.32 2.55 16.13
CA CYS A 149 0.81 2.95 14.82
C CYS A 149 1.90 2.83 13.75
N LEU A 150 3.11 3.33 14.02
CA LEU A 150 4.25 3.21 13.12
C LEU A 150 4.75 1.76 13.01
N GLU A 151 4.68 0.98 14.08
CA GLU A 151 5.02 -0.45 14.05
C GLU A 151 4.10 -1.24 13.10
N ALA A 152 2.80 -0.91 13.08
CA ALA A 152 1.83 -1.52 12.17
C ALA A 152 2.20 -1.31 10.69
N ILE A 153 2.66 -0.11 10.34
CA ILE A 153 3.14 0.22 8.99
C ILE A 153 4.49 -0.47 8.72
N SER A 154 5.40 -0.46 9.70
CA SER A 154 6.73 -1.07 9.58
C SER A 154 6.66 -2.57 9.27
N LYS A 155 5.72 -3.30 9.90
CA LYS A 155 5.48 -4.73 9.65
C LYS A 155 5.10 -5.07 8.22
N GLN A 156 4.65 -4.08 7.44
CA GLN A 156 4.22 -4.26 6.05
C GLN A 156 5.37 -4.08 5.05
N VAL A 157 6.52 -3.59 5.53
CA VAL A 157 7.74 -3.44 4.74
C VAL A 157 8.42 -4.81 4.65
N ASP A 158 8.31 -5.44 3.48
CA ASP A 158 8.96 -6.73 3.23
C ASP A 158 10.50 -6.57 3.21
N PRO A 159 11.24 -7.24 4.11
CA PRO A 159 12.70 -7.13 4.15
C PRO A 159 13.38 -7.67 2.88
N ALA A 160 12.75 -8.59 2.15
CA ALA A 160 13.28 -9.15 0.90
C ALA A 160 13.15 -8.20 -0.30
N GLN A 161 12.29 -7.16 -0.20
CA GLN A 161 12.15 -6.17 -1.26
C GLN A 161 13.38 -5.28 -1.38
N SER A 162 13.59 -4.73 -2.58
CA SER A 162 14.65 -3.76 -2.83
C SER A 162 14.46 -2.46 -2.06
N ASP A 163 15.54 -1.75 -1.76
CA ASP A 163 15.48 -0.49 -1.00
C ASP A 163 14.65 0.59 -1.71
N TYR A 164 14.69 0.64 -3.04
CA TYR A 164 13.86 1.57 -3.81
C TYR A 164 12.37 1.22 -3.72
N PHE A 165 12.01 -0.07 -3.66
CA PHE A 165 10.62 -0.49 -3.50
C PHE A 165 10.13 -0.22 -2.08
N LYS A 166 10.96 -0.49 -1.05
CA LYS A 166 10.66 -0.11 0.35
C LYS A 166 10.43 1.39 0.48
N THR A 167 11.30 2.21 -0.13
CA THR A 167 11.19 3.67 -0.14
C THR A 167 9.92 4.13 -0.86
N ALA A 168 9.61 3.54 -2.03
CA ALA A 168 8.38 3.82 -2.76
C ALA A 168 7.14 3.44 -1.95
N PHE A 169 7.14 2.29 -1.27
CA PHE A 169 6.04 1.87 -0.42
C PHE A 169 5.81 2.86 0.73
N LEU A 170 6.85 3.24 1.47
CA LEU A 170 6.75 4.24 2.55
C LEU A 170 6.28 5.61 2.01
N ARG A 171 6.74 5.99 0.81
CA ARG A 171 6.25 7.21 0.14
C ARG A 171 4.77 7.08 -0.21
N ALA A 172 4.31 5.93 -0.67
CA ALA A 172 2.92 5.69 -1.06
C ALA A 172 1.97 5.68 0.15
N THR A 173 2.48 5.36 1.35
CA THR A 173 1.71 5.31 2.60
C THR A 173 1.79 6.58 3.44
N THR A 174 2.29 7.71 2.90
CA THR A 174 2.44 8.98 3.64
C THR A 174 1.18 9.38 4.42
N LEU A 175 -0.03 9.25 3.86
CA LEU A 175 -1.26 9.61 4.58
C LEU A 175 -1.43 8.83 5.91
N PHE A 176 -1.04 7.56 5.94
CA PHE A 176 -1.10 6.71 7.13
C PHE A 176 -0.01 7.08 8.14
N ILE A 177 1.20 7.35 7.65
CA ILE A 177 2.31 7.82 8.49
C ILE A 177 1.95 9.15 9.15
N GLU A 178 1.43 10.11 8.40
CA GLU A 178 1.01 11.42 8.93
C GLU A 178 -0.14 11.28 9.93
N THR A 179 -1.03 10.28 9.75
CA THR A 179 -2.05 9.95 10.75
C THR A 179 -1.41 9.53 12.08
N CYS A 180 -0.39 8.67 12.05
CA CYS A 180 0.37 8.29 13.25
C CYS A 180 1.12 9.46 13.91
N LEU A 181 1.51 10.47 13.12
CA LEU A 181 2.26 11.63 13.58
C LEU A 181 1.38 12.81 14.02
N SER A 182 0.06 12.68 13.90
CA SER A 182 -0.90 13.73 14.25
C SER A 182 -1.66 13.42 15.55
N PRO A 183 -2.13 14.43 16.30
CA PRO A 183 -3.06 14.23 17.41
C PRO A 183 -4.34 13.50 16.96
N PRO A 184 -4.98 12.66 17.81
CA PRO A 184 -4.60 12.38 19.20
C PRO A 184 -3.52 11.29 19.36
N ILE A 185 -3.13 10.60 18.29
CA ILE A 185 -2.18 9.47 18.33
C ILE A 185 -0.80 9.97 18.77
N CYS A 186 -0.34 11.04 18.14
CA CYS A 186 0.84 11.78 18.55
C CYS A 186 0.42 12.82 19.61
N SER A 187 0.15 12.36 20.83
CA SER A 187 0.04 13.25 21.98
C SER A 187 1.44 13.57 22.50
N THR A 188 1.74 14.85 22.72
CA THR A 188 2.95 15.26 23.44
C THR A 188 2.85 14.73 24.86
N ASN A 189 3.68 13.75 25.21
CA ASN A 189 3.89 13.40 26.61
C ASN A 189 4.42 14.67 27.32
N PRO A 190 3.73 15.24 28.32
CA PRO A 190 4.23 16.42 29.04
C PRO A 190 5.57 16.16 29.75
N ASN A 191 6.01 14.90 29.86
CA ASN A 191 7.31 14.51 30.42
C ASN A 191 8.45 14.35 29.38
N LEU A 192 8.17 14.49 28.08
CA LEU A 192 9.21 14.58 27.05
C LEU A 192 9.48 16.06 26.78
N GLY A 193 10.20 16.69 27.72
CA GLY A 193 10.58 18.10 27.67
C GLY A 193 11.40 18.43 26.43
N LEU A 194 10.73 18.94 25.41
CA LEU A 194 11.35 19.65 24.30
C LEU A 194 10.68 21.03 24.23
N HIS A 195 11.26 21.96 24.99
CA HIS A 195 11.21 23.39 24.72
C HIS A 195 12.20 23.73 23.60
#